data_AF-A0A7K0NWR8-F1
#
_entry.id   AF-A0A7K0NWR8-F1
#
_cell.length_a   1.000
_cell.length_b   1.000
_cell.length_c   1.000
_cell.angle_alpha   90.00
_cell.angle_beta   90.00
_cell.angle_gamma   90.00
#
_symmetry.space_group_name_H-M   'P 1'
#
loop_
_entity.id
_entity.type
_entity.pdbx_description
1 polymer ?
#
loop_
_entity_poly.entity_id
_entity_poly.type
_entity_poly.pdbx_seq_one_letter_code
_entity_poly.pdbx_strand_id
1 'polypeptide(L)'
;MVPPRPLTALRVAPGPRADWFSPAAAHALTSTSWTVQPASDRTGVRLGGNALGRRIGDLPSEPTVIGAIQVPPDGQPIVLGPDAGVSGGYPVLAVVLDADVDALAQVRPGEQVRFRWA
;
A
#
# COMPACT_ATOMS: atom_id res chain seq x y z
N MET A 1 19.11 -2.19 24.16
CA MET A 1 18.05 -2.99 23.50
C MET A 1 16.88 -2.06 23.23
N VAL A 2 16.56 -1.77 21.97
CA VAL A 2 15.41 -0.91 21.62
C VAL A 2 14.14 -1.77 21.76
N PRO A 3 13.10 -1.33 22.49
CA PRO A 3 11.85 -2.10 22.60
C PRO A 3 11.23 -2.30 21.22
N PRO A 4 10.54 -3.43 20.98
CA PRO A 4 9.84 -3.65 19.72
C PRO A 4 8.82 -2.51 19.52
N ARG A 5 8.89 -1.85 18.36
CA ARG A 5 7.98 -0.76 18.03
C ARG A 5 6.56 -1.34 17.89
N PRO A 6 5.53 -0.71 18.48
CA PRO A 6 4.16 -1.15 18.28
C PRO A 6 3.81 -1.13 16.78
N LEU A 7 2.92 -2.04 16.38
CA LEU A 7 2.45 -2.16 15.01
C LEU A 7 1.90 -0.82 14.51
N THR A 8 2.43 -0.32 13.38
CA THR A 8 2.04 0.98 12.84
C THR A 8 0.69 0.84 12.13
N ALA A 9 -0.35 1.52 12.66
CA ALA A 9 -1.68 1.55 12.08
C ALA A 9 -1.89 2.82 11.25
N LEU A 10 -2.10 2.66 9.94
CA LEU A 10 -2.20 3.74 8.96
C LEU A 10 -3.65 3.85 8.47
N ARG A 11 -4.19 5.07 8.40
CA ARG A 11 -5.50 5.34 7.82
C ARG A 11 -5.40 5.41 6.31
N VAL A 12 -6.43 4.87 5.66
CA VAL A 12 -6.56 4.88 4.21
C VAL A 12 -7.94 5.33 3.77
N ALA A 13 -7.99 6.08 2.68
CA ALA A 13 -9.21 6.34 1.92
C ALA A 13 -9.31 5.37 0.73
N PRO A 14 -10.52 5.00 0.26
CA PRO A 14 -10.69 4.21 -0.95
C PRO A 14 -9.99 4.86 -2.15
N GLY A 15 -9.31 4.04 -2.95
CA GLY A 15 -8.59 4.49 -4.14
C GLY A 15 -9.51 4.63 -5.35
N PRO A 16 -9.11 5.40 -6.38
CA PRO A 16 -9.94 5.65 -7.56
C PRO A 16 -10.28 4.37 -8.35
N ARG A 17 -9.58 3.27 -8.08
CA ARG A 17 -9.80 1.96 -8.67
C ARG A 17 -10.21 0.90 -7.66
N ALA A 18 -10.79 1.28 -6.52
CA ALA A 18 -11.29 0.31 -5.53
C ALA A 18 -12.31 -0.69 -6.15
N ASP A 19 -13.04 -0.27 -7.18
CA ASP A 19 -13.95 -1.09 -7.99
C ASP A 19 -13.25 -2.20 -8.80
N TRP A 20 -11.92 -2.12 -8.99
CA TRP A 20 -11.12 -3.18 -9.62
C TRP A 20 -10.79 -4.33 -8.68
N PHE A 21 -11.18 -4.23 -7.42
CA PHE A 21 -10.89 -5.20 -6.39
C PHE A 21 -12.19 -5.77 -5.84
N SER A 22 -12.16 -7.03 -5.43
CA SER A 22 -13.30 -7.62 -4.75
C SER A 22 -13.46 -7.01 -3.35
N PRO A 23 -14.66 -7.05 -2.76
CA PRO A 23 -14.85 -6.71 -1.36
C PRO A 23 -13.93 -7.50 -0.42
N ALA A 24 -13.60 -8.74 -0.79
CA ALA A 24 -12.66 -9.58 -0.04
C ALA A 24 -11.22 -9.02 -0.07
N ALA A 25 -10.77 -8.48 -1.20
CA ALA A 25 -9.45 -7.85 -1.32
C ALA A 25 -9.38 -6.53 -0.54
N ALA A 26 -10.43 -5.70 -0.60
CA ALA A 26 -10.54 -4.50 0.22
C ALA A 26 -10.53 -4.83 1.73
N HIS A 27 -11.27 -5.86 2.14
CA HIS A 27 -11.24 -6.35 3.52
C HIS A 27 -9.84 -6.87 3.90
N ALA A 28 -9.22 -7.69 3.05
CA ALA A 28 -7.89 -8.24 3.27
C ALA A 28 -6.81 -7.16 3.44
N LEU A 29 -6.90 -6.05 2.71
CA LEU A 29 -6.01 -4.90 2.90
C LEU A 29 -5.99 -4.43 4.36
N THR A 30 -7.18 -4.30 4.98
CA THR A 30 -7.34 -3.77 6.33
C THR A 30 -7.28 -4.80 7.46
N SER A 31 -7.47 -6.09 7.17
CA SER A 31 -7.40 -7.16 8.16
C SER A 31 -6.02 -7.84 8.25
N THR A 32 -5.13 -7.58 7.29
CA THR A 32 -3.79 -8.17 7.21
C THR A 32 -2.74 -7.27 7.87
N SER A 33 -1.83 -7.89 8.63
CA SER A 33 -0.54 -7.28 8.96
C SER A 33 0.42 -7.47 7.79
N TRP A 34 0.90 -6.38 7.22
CA TRP A 34 1.78 -6.37 6.05
C TRP A 34 3.23 -6.18 6.48
N THR A 35 4.13 -7.04 6.01
CA THR A 35 5.56 -6.93 6.31
C THR A 35 6.24 -6.05 5.28
N VAL A 36 6.93 -4.98 5.73
CA VAL A 36 7.73 -4.13 4.86
C VAL A 36 8.91 -4.92 4.30
N GLN A 37 9.02 -4.96 2.97
CA GLN A 37 10.03 -5.75 2.28
C GLN A 37 11.38 -5.01 2.18
N PRO A 38 12.51 -5.73 2.14
CA PRO A 38 13.85 -5.13 1.97
C PRO A 38 14.02 -4.31 0.69
N ALA A 39 13.25 -4.61 -0.36
CA ALA A 39 13.27 -3.88 -1.63
C ALA A 39 12.48 -2.54 -1.60
N SER A 40 12.11 -2.05 -0.42
CA SER A 40 11.44 -0.76 -0.23
C SER A 40 12.45 0.38 -0.28
N ASP A 41 12.07 1.49 -0.90
CA ASP A 41 12.90 2.69 -1.04
C ASP A 41 12.03 3.96 -1.06
N ARG A 42 12.61 5.10 -1.46
CA ARG A 42 11.89 6.38 -1.54
C ARG A 42 10.88 6.45 -2.69
N THR A 43 10.96 5.54 -3.67
CA THR A 43 9.96 5.39 -4.74
C THR A 43 8.73 4.69 -4.21
N GLY A 44 8.89 3.69 -3.34
CA GLY A 44 7.75 3.04 -2.70
C GLY A 44 8.10 2.00 -1.65
N VAL A 45 7.17 1.87 -0.69
CA VAL A 45 7.20 0.84 0.34
C VAL A 45 6.52 -0.41 -0.19
N ARG A 46 7.28 -1.49 -0.33
CA ARG A 46 6.78 -2.78 -0.82
C ARG A 46 6.33 -3.62 0.36
N LEU A 47 5.13 -4.17 0.25
CA LEU A 47 4.49 -4.93 1.31
C LEU A 47 4.40 -6.40 0.92
N GLY A 48 4.79 -7.27 1.85
CA GLY A 48 4.66 -8.70 1.72
C GLY A 48 3.54 -9.22 2.62
N GLY A 49 2.74 -10.13 2.08
CA GLY A 49 1.66 -10.80 2.78
C GLY A 49 0.87 -11.71 1.84
N ASN A 50 -0.37 -11.99 2.21
CA ASN A 50 -1.28 -12.71 1.33
C ASN A 50 -1.64 -11.84 0.13
N ALA A 51 -1.43 -12.35 -1.08
CA ALA A 51 -1.68 -11.61 -2.30
C ALA A 51 -3.14 -11.15 -2.40
N LEU A 52 -3.33 -9.87 -2.75
CA LEU A 52 -4.65 -9.31 -3.02
C LEU A 52 -5.10 -9.67 -4.43
N GLY A 53 -6.34 -10.17 -4.54
CA GLY A 53 -6.98 -10.39 -5.83
C GLY A 53 -7.39 -9.05 -6.46
N ARG A 54 -7.02 -8.84 -7.73
CA ARG A 54 -7.47 -7.71 -8.56
C ARG A 54 -8.08 -8.21 -9.86
N ARG A 55 -8.89 -7.39 -10.51
CA ARG A 55 -9.37 -7.63 -11.87
C ARG A 55 -8.19 -7.79 -12.83
N ILE A 56 -8.29 -8.78 -13.71
CA ILE A 56 -7.35 -9.00 -14.81
C ILE A 56 -7.70 -8.03 -15.94
N GLY A 57 -6.69 -7.30 -16.43
CA GLY A 57 -6.81 -6.31 -17.47
C GLY A 57 -5.68 -5.29 -17.40
N ASP A 58 -5.38 -4.67 -18.53
CA ASP A 58 -4.43 -3.57 -18.64
C ASP A 58 -5.12 -2.28 -18.22
N LEU A 59 -4.52 -1.58 -17.26
CA LEU A 59 -4.91 -0.23 -16.89
C LEU A 59 -4.00 0.73 -17.66
N PRO A 60 -4.53 1.63 -18.51
CA PRO A 60 -3.75 2.73 -19.05
C PRO A 60 -3.08 3.52 -17.92
N SER A 61 -1.90 4.07 -18.16
CA SER A 61 -1.22 4.86 -17.13
C SER A 61 -2.10 6.01 -16.63
N GLU A 62 -2.26 6.11 -15.32
CA GLU A 62 -3.10 7.12 -14.67
C GLU A 62 -2.29 7.91 -13.65
N PRO A 63 -2.68 9.17 -13.36
CA PRO A 63 -2.04 9.97 -12.34
C PRO A 63 -2.01 9.27 -10.98
N THR A 64 -0.88 9.38 -10.29
CA THR A 64 -0.67 8.80 -8.96
C THR A 64 -0.24 9.85 -7.96
N VAL A 65 -0.45 9.56 -6.68
CA VAL A 65 -0.10 10.44 -5.56
C VAL A 65 0.73 9.69 -4.53
N ILE A 66 1.47 10.42 -3.72
CA ILE A 66 2.15 9.87 -2.53
C ILE A 66 1.11 9.19 -1.64
N GLY A 67 1.45 8.03 -1.09
CA GLY A 67 0.55 7.23 -0.27
C GLY A 67 -0.40 6.33 -1.06
N ALA A 68 -0.45 6.42 -2.40
CA ALA A 68 -1.27 5.52 -3.21
C ALA A 68 -0.80 4.07 -3.06
N ILE A 69 -1.74 3.16 -2.78
CA ILE A 69 -1.51 1.73 -2.63
C ILE A 69 -1.82 1.05 -3.95
N GLN A 70 -0.79 0.88 -4.77
CA GLN A 70 -0.86 0.12 -6.01
C GLN A 70 -0.81 -1.37 -5.73
N VAL A 71 -1.57 -2.15 -6.52
CA VAL A 71 -1.52 -3.62 -6.47
C VAL A 71 -1.12 -4.15 -7.85
N PRO A 72 0.13 -4.60 -8.02
CA PRO A 72 0.62 -5.23 -9.25
C PRO A 72 -0.04 -6.61 -9.52
N PRO A 73 0.28 -7.28 -10.64
CA PRO A 73 -0.25 -8.63 -10.94
C PRO A 73 0.05 -9.70 -9.88
N ASP A 74 1.12 -9.56 -9.10
CA ASP A 74 1.49 -10.50 -8.02
C ASP A 74 0.65 -10.32 -6.75
N GLY A 75 -0.20 -9.29 -6.70
CA GLY A 75 -1.07 -8.98 -5.57
C GLY A 75 -0.36 -8.39 -4.35
N GLN A 76 0.94 -8.09 -4.43
CA GLN A 76 1.72 -7.54 -3.33
C GLN A 76 1.67 -6.01 -3.34
N PRO A 77 1.08 -5.36 -2.31
CA PRO A 77 0.87 -3.92 -2.37
C PRO A 77 2.18 -3.12 -2.40
N ILE A 78 2.17 -1.99 -3.11
CA ILE A 78 3.23 -0.99 -3.11
C ILE A 78 2.61 0.35 -2.72
N VAL A 79 3.06 0.93 -1.61
CA VAL A 79 2.68 2.29 -1.22
C VAL A 79 3.65 3.28 -1.85
N LEU A 80 3.17 4.16 -2.72
CA LEU A 80 4.02 5.11 -3.44
C LEU A 80 4.63 6.15 -2.49
N GLY A 81 5.93 6.34 -2.63
CA GLY A 81 6.72 7.30 -1.87
C GLY A 81 6.91 8.63 -2.60
N PRO A 82 7.68 9.56 -2.01
CA PRO A 82 7.91 10.90 -2.57
C PRO A 82 8.66 10.90 -3.91
N ASP A 83 9.44 9.86 -4.21
CA ASP A 83 10.20 9.77 -5.46
C ASP A 83 9.46 8.93 -6.52
N ALA A 84 8.20 8.54 -6.25
CA ALA A 84 7.37 7.82 -7.20
C ALA A 84 7.12 8.66 -8.47
N GLY A 85 7.03 7.99 -9.61
CA GLY A 85 6.56 8.62 -10.84
C GLY A 85 5.14 9.19 -10.66
N VAL A 86 4.84 10.27 -11.38
CA VAL A 86 3.52 10.94 -11.35
C VAL A 86 2.42 10.14 -12.05
N SER A 87 2.79 9.06 -12.74
CA SER A 87 1.87 8.14 -13.41
C SER A 87 2.24 6.69 -13.12
N GLY A 88 1.24 5.83 -12.98
CA GLY A 88 1.45 4.38 -12.83
C GLY A 88 0.42 3.55 -13.58
N GLY A 89 0.81 2.31 -13.93
CA GLY A 89 -0.04 1.36 -14.67
C GLY A 89 -0.71 0.30 -13.79
N TYR A 90 -0.63 0.43 -12.46
CA TYR A 90 -1.25 -0.50 -11.52
C TYR A 90 -2.45 0.14 -10.84
N PRO A 91 -3.57 -0.59 -10.68
CA PRO A 91 -4.75 -0.06 -10.04
C PRO A 91 -4.47 0.27 -8.57
N VAL A 92 -4.96 1.44 -8.14
CA VAL A 92 -4.84 1.93 -6.77
C VAL A 92 -6.08 1.50 -5.99
N LEU A 93 -5.90 0.60 -5.02
CA LEU A 93 -6.97 0.11 -4.15
C LEU A 93 -7.36 1.14 -3.10
N ALA A 94 -6.37 1.82 -2.52
CA ALA A 94 -6.54 2.76 -1.43
C ALA A 94 -5.40 3.80 -1.43
N VAL A 95 -5.56 4.88 -0.68
CA VAL A 95 -4.54 5.92 -0.51
C VAL A 95 -4.34 6.14 0.98
N VAL A 96 -3.10 6.01 1.46
CA VAL A 96 -2.70 6.38 2.82
C VAL A 96 -2.94 7.88 3.00
N LEU A 97 -3.59 8.27 4.09
CA LEU A 97 -3.80 9.69 4.38
C LEU A 97 -2.46 10.40 4.56
N ASP A 98 -2.37 11.63 4.07
CA ASP A 98 -1.18 12.47 4.15
C ASP A 98 -0.58 12.52 5.57
N ALA A 99 -1.44 12.67 6.58
CA ALA A 99 -1.06 12.69 8.01
C ALA A 99 -0.37 11.40 8.52
N ASP A 100 -0.47 10.29 7.79
CA ASP A 100 0.08 8.99 8.17
C ASP A 100 1.25 8.56 7.25
N VAL A 101 1.57 9.31 6.18
CA VAL A 101 2.67 9.00 5.26
C VAL A 101 4.03 9.06 5.96
N ASP A 102 4.25 10.05 6.81
CA ASP A 102 5.49 10.18 7.57
C ASP A 102 5.69 9.02 8.55
N ALA A 103 4.61 8.51 9.15
CA ALA A 103 4.66 7.34 10.02
C ALA A 103 5.09 6.09 9.24
N LEU A 104 4.57 5.90 8.02
CA LEU A 104 4.98 4.83 7.13
C LEU A 104 6.47 4.94 6.74
N ALA A 105 6.98 6.15 6.48
CA ALA A 105 8.38 6.37 6.13
C ALA A 105 9.38 5.99 7.24
N GLN A 106 8.92 5.87 8.49
CA GLN A 106 9.74 5.44 9.61
C GLN A 106 9.80 3.92 9.78
N VAL A 107 8.98 3.16 9.05
CA VAL A 107 8.88 1.70 9.17
C VAL A 107 10.02 1.03 8.41
N ARG A 108 10.72 0.11 9.06
CA ARG A 108 11.91 -0.56 8.52
C ARG A 108 11.57 -1.89 7.85
N PRO A 109 12.39 -2.37 6.90
CA PRO A 109 12.28 -3.74 6.42
C PRO A 109 12.20 -4.77 7.55
N GLY A 110 11.25 -5.70 7.44
CA GLY A 110 10.94 -6.69 8.46
C GLY A 110 9.95 -6.23 9.54
N GLU A 111 9.70 -4.93 9.69
CA GLU A 111 8.61 -4.43 10.52
C GLU A 111 7.25 -4.58 9.80
N GLN A 112 6.17 -4.50 10.58
CA GLN A 112 4.81 -4.67 10.08
C GLN A 112 3.99 -3.38 10.16
N VAL A 113 3.06 -3.22 9.21
CA VAL A 113 2.04 -2.18 9.19
C VAL A 113 0.64 -2.79 9.07
N ARG A 114 -0.36 -2.07 9.54
CA ARG A 114 -1.78 -2.37 9.27
C ARG A 114 -2.49 -1.15 8.71
N PHE A 115 -3.47 -1.41 7.87
CA PHE A 115 -4.35 -0.38 7.33
C PHE A 115 -5.70 -0.40 8.01
N ARG A 116 -6.33 0.76 8.12
CA ARG A 116 -7.73 0.90 8.53
C ARG A 116 -8.39 1.98 7.68
N TRP A 117 -9.67 1.78 7.37
CA TRP A 117 -10.44 2.84 6.70
C TRP A 117 -10.52 4.09 7.58
N ALA A 118 -10.38 5.25 6.95
CA ALA A 118 -10.49 6.56 7.58
C ALA A 118 -11.93 6.91 7.96
#